data_AF-A0A9E0LUY1-F1
#
_entry.id   AF-A0A9E0LUY1-F1
#
_cell.length_a   1.000
_cell.length_b   1.000
_cell.length_c   1.000
_cell.angle_alpha   90.00
_cell.angle_beta   90.00
_cell.angle_gamma   90.00
#
_symmetry.space_group_name_H-M   'P 1'
#
loop_
_entity.id
_entity.type
_entity.pdbx_description
1 polymer ?
#
loop_
_entity_poly.entity_id
_entity_poly.type
_entity_poly.pdbx_seq_one_letter_code
_entity_poly.pdbx_strand_id
1 'polypeptide(L)'
;MRIPAPVGEVERENLTRALEGLREEWGFPSSYGLPELLKGWVKTVASLRKGYPLARTSFEHDVDLRDELDRIVGLVPERLGAEIQSFLAPVDAEFHERTAPQEEPLSEPLAGEFPSLRQFRRPKLLAPADQDVAATWR
;
A
#
# COMPACT_ATOMS: atom_id res chain seq x y z
N MET A 1 -8.06 -10.51 22.91
CA MET A 1 -7.55 -9.45 22.02
C MET A 1 -8.13 -8.12 22.47
N ARG A 2 -7.30 -7.17 22.91
CA ARG A 2 -7.76 -5.79 23.15
C ARG A 2 -7.72 -5.05 21.81
N ILE A 3 -8.88 -4.59 21.36
CA ILE A 3 -8.99 -3.66 20.24
C ILE A 3 -8.28 -2.37 20.70
N PRO A 4 -7.27 -1.85 19.98
CA PRO A 4 -6.64 -0.58 20.34
C PRO A 4 -7.71 0.51 20.42
N ALA A 5 -7.59 1.39 21.42
CA ALA A 5 -8.56 2.45 21.66
C ALA A 5 -8.73 3.31 20.39
N PRO A 6 -9.95 3.75 20.05
CA PRO A 6 -10.15 4.61 18.89
C PRO A 6 -9.33 5.88 19.08
N VAL A 7 -8.47 6.18 18.11
CA VAL A 7 -7.73 7.45 18.01
C VAL A 7 -8.69 8.58 18.33
N GLY A 8 -8.36 9.40 19.34
CA GLY A 8 -9.23 10.45 19.84
C GLY A 8 -9.60 11.42 18.73
N GLU A 9 -10.79 12.02 18.82
CA GLU A 9 -11.32 12.93 17.78
C GLU A 9 -10.34 14.08 17.49
N VAL A 10 -9.71 14.61 18.53
CA VAL A 10 -8.66 15.64 18.45
C VAL A 10 -7.40 15.15 17.75
N GLU A 11 -7.01 13.89 17.96
CA GLU A 11 -5.85 13.30 17.28
C GLU A 11 -6.15 13.07 15.80
N ARG A 12 -7.38 12.69 15.43
CA ARG A 12 -7.80 12.60 14.01
C ARG A 12 -7.84 13.95 13.32
N GLU A 13 -8.31 15.00 13.99
CA GLU A 13 -8.31 16.35 13.43
C GLU A 13 -6.88 16.88 13.27
N ASN A 14 -6.01 16.65 14.25
CA ASN A 14 -4.60 17.00 14.16
C ASN A 14 -3.87 16.22 13.07
N LEU A 15 -4.24 14.95 12.86
CA LEU A 15 -3.79 14.16 11.71
C LEU A 15 -4.15 14.84 10.40
N THR A 16 -5.45 15.10 10.25
CA THR A 16 -6.02 15.65 9.02
C THR A 16 -5.36 16.98 8.70
N ARG A 17 -5.21 17.87 9.70
CA ARG A 17 -4.50 19.15 9.52
C ARG A 17 -3.01 19.01 9.23
N ALA A 18 -2.30 18.10 9.90
CA ALA A 18 -0.87 17.88 9.62
C ALA A 18 -0.67 17.38 8.18
N LEU A 19 -1.56 16.49 7.72
CA LEU A 19 -1.56 15.96 6.37
C LEU A 19 -1.98 17.00 5.33
N GLU A 20 -2.92 17.90 5.66
CA GLU A 20 -3.29 19.05 4.84
C GLU A 20 -2.18 20.10 4.75
N GLY A 21 -1.46 20.37 5.84
CA GLY A 21 -0.31 21.27 5.86
C GLY A 21 0.85 20.74 5.00
N LEU A 22 1.15 19.44 5.09
CA LEU A 22 2.13 18.78 4.21
C LEU A 22 1.70 18.81 2.73
N ARG A 23 0.39 18.77 2.45
CA ARG A 23 -0.17 18.88 1.08
C ARG A 23 0.09 20.25 0.45
N GLU A 24 -0.01 21.33 1.22
CA GLU A 24 0.23 22.70 0.74
C GLU A 24 1.72 23.01 0.53
N GLU A 25 2.59 22.50 1.38
CA GLU A 25 4.04 22.79 1.33
C GLU A 25 4.77 22.05 0.19
N TRP A 26 4.23 20.92 -0.31
CA TRP A 26 4.94 20.03 -1.24
C TRP A 26 4.32 19.92 -2.65
N GLY A 27 3.22 20.61 -2.93
CA GLY A 27 2.65 20.68 -4.29
C GLY A 27 2.14 19.33 -4.83
N PHE A 28 1.64 18.45 -3.96
CA PHE A 28 1.07 17.17 -4.38
C PHE A 28 -0.12 17.39 -5.35
N PRO A 29 -0.17 16.70 -6.50
CA PRO A 29 -1.32 16.70 -7.38
C PRO A 29 -2.48 15.92 -6.76
N SER A 30 -3.29 16.62 -5.95
CA SER A 30 -4.73 16.50 -5.65
C SER A 30 -5.51 15.18 -5.61
N SER A 31 -4.98 13.99 -5.91
CA SER A 31 -5.89 12.87 -6.19
C SER A 31 -6.24 11.98 -4.98
N TYR A 32 -5.39 11.80 -3.98
CA TYR A 32 -5.69 10.92 -2.84
C TYR A 32 -5.06 11.40 -1.52
N GLY A 33 -5.85 11.56 -0.46
CA GLY A 33 -5.35 11.80 0.89
C GLY A 33 -4.92 10.49 1.58
N LEU A 34 -4.32 10.60 2.78
CA LEU A 34 -3.94 9.42 3.58
C LEU A 34 -5.10 8.41 3.76
N PRO A 35 -6.35 8.82 4.03
CA PRO A 35 -7.48 7.88 4.13
C PRO A 35 -7.72 7.12 2.82
N GLU A 36 -7.59 7.79 1.67
CA GLU A 36 -7.75 7.18 0.35
C GLU A 36 -6.62 6.20 0.04
N LEU A 37 -5.37 6.53 0.39
CA LEU A 37 -4.23 5.63 0.25
C LEU A 37 -4.40 4.38 1.13
N LEU A 38 -4.77 4.56 2.40
CA LEU A 38 -5.06 3.45 3.32
C LEU A 38 -6.18 2.56 2.78
N LYS A 39 -7.27 3.16 2.27
CA LYS A 39 -8.39 2.44 1.69
C LYS A 39 -7.99 1.71 0.40
N GLY A 40 -7.16 2.34 -0.44
CA GLY A 40 -6.60 1.77 -1.65
C GLY A 40 -5.85 0.49 -1.34
N TRP A 41 -4.90 0.56 -0.41
CA TRP A 41 -4.11 -0.61 -0.01
C TRP A 41 -4.95 -1.75 0.57
N VAL A 42 -5.89 -1.44 1.47
CA VAL A 42 -6.81 -2.44 2.02
C VAL A 42 -7.63 -3.11 0.91
N LYS A 43 -8.07 -2.35 -0.10
CA LYS A 43 -8.83 -2.88 -1.25
C LYS A 43 -7.97 -3.77 -2.13
N THR A 44 -6.71 -3.43 -2.37
CA THR A 44 -5.73 -4.27 -3.08
C THR A 44 -5.59 -5.63 -2.38
N VAL A 45 -5.31 -5.63 -1.08
CA VAL A 45 -5.15 -6.88 -0.31
C VAL A 45 -6.45 -7.69 -0.25
N ALA A 46 -7.60 -7.03 -0.13
CA ALA A 46 -8.89 -7.70 -0.22
C ALA A 46 -9.15 -8.34 -1.61
N SER A 47 -8.61 -7.75 -2.67
CA SER A 47 -8.71 -8.29 -4.04
C SER A 47 -7.82 -9.52 -4.21
N LEU A 48 -6.61 -9.50 -3.62
CA LEU A 48 -5.72 -10.67 -3.57
C LEU A 48 -6.36 -11.90 -2.92
N ARG A 49 -7.28 -11.73 -1.97
CA ARG A 49 -8.03 -12.85 -1.35
C ARG A 49 -8.88 -13.64 -2.34
N LYS A 50 -9.32 -13.01 -3.43
CA LYS A 50 -10.28 -13.57 -4.39
C LYS A 50 -9.64 -14.01 -5.71
N GLY A 51 -8.32 -13.87 -5.83
CA GLY A 51 -7.62 -13.89 -7.11
C GLY A 51 -7.54 -12.46 -7.62
N TYR A 52 -6.33 -11.94 -7.79
CA TYR A 52 -6.13 -10.56 -8.21
C TYR A 52 -6.57 -10.42 -9.68
N PRO A 53 -7.63 -9.65 -9.99
CA PRO A 53 -8.30 -9.75 -11.28
C PRO A 53 -7.73 -8.83 -12.34
N LEU A 54 -6.71 -8.03 -12.01
CA LEU A 54 -6.17 -6.98 -12.87
C LEU A 54 -4.80 -7.35 -13.44
N ALA A 55 -4.39 -6.62 -14.48
CA ALA A 55 -3.11 -6.78 -15.14
C ALA A 55 -1.92 -6.43 -14.22
N ARG A 56 -0.72 -6.90 -14.59
CA ARG A 56 0.55 -6.58 -13.90
C ARG A 56 0.73 -5.09 -13.61
N THR A 57 0.46 -4.22 -14.58
CA THR A 57 0.60 -2.75 -14.41
C THR A 57 -0.34 -2.16 -13.37
N SER A 58 -1.52 -2.76 -13.17
CA SER A 58 -2.43 -2.33 -12.09
C SER A 58 -1.90 -2.73 -10.73
N PHE A 59 -1.29 -3.92 -10.63
CA PHE A 59 -0.68 -4.36 -9.39
C PHE A 59 0.58 -3.58 -9.04
N GLU A 60 1.40 -3.25 -10.04
CA GLU A 60 2.53 -2.33 -9.90
C GLU A 60 2.09 -1.02 -9.26
N HIS A 61 1.05 -0.39 -9.81
CA HIS A 61 0.50 0.84 -9.24
C HIS A 61 -0.01 0.68 -7.80
N ASP A 62 -0.67 -0.45 -7.50
CA ASP A 62 -1.12 -0.76 -6.14
C ASP A 62 0.04 -0.94 -5.15
N VAL A 63 1.17 -1.50 -5.60
CA VAL A 63 2.39 -1.63 -4.80
C VAL A 63 3.07 -0.28 -4.61
N ASP A 64 3.18 0.53 -5.66
CA ASP A 64 3.72 1.89 -5.60
C ASP A 64 2.94 2.75 -4.61
N LEU A 65 1.61 2.59 -4.57
CA LEU A 65 0.74 3.25 -3.59
C LEU A 65 1.14 2.90 -2.15
N ARG A 66 1.50 1.65 -1.88
CA ARG A 66 1.95 1.24 -0.54
C ARG A 66 3.35 1.78 -0.22
N ASP A 67 4.22 1.89 -1.21
CA ASP A 67 5.54 2.48 -1.06
C ASP A 67 5.45 4.00 -0.79
N GLU A 68 4.50 4.68 -1.44
CA GLU A 68 4.13 6.08 -1.12
C GLU A 68 3.66 6.21 0.34
N LEU A 69 2.83 5.27 0.79
CA LEU A 69 2.36 5.25 2.17
C LEU A 69 3.50 5.06 3.19
N ASP A 70 4.53 4.27 2.88
CA ASP A 70 5.74 4.19 3.72
C ASP A 70 6.49 5.52 3.76
N ARG A 71 6.61 6.21 2.62
CA ARG A 71 7.22 7.55 2.58
C ARG A 71 6.47 8.54 3.45
N ILE A 72 5.13 8.59 3.35
CA ILE A 72 4.30 9.48 4.19
C ILE A 72 4.46 9.13 5.68
N VAL A 73 4.46 7.84 6.03
CA VAL A 73 4.68 7.39 7.41
C VAL A 73 6.05 7.85 7.96
N GLY A 74 7.08 7.89 7.12
CA GLY A 74 8.41 8.40 7.50
C GLY A 74 8.48 9.91 7.70
N LEU A 75 7.49 10.67 7.20
CA LEU A 75 7.44 12.14 7.30
C LEU A 75 6.58 12.64 8.47
N VAL A 76 5.70 11.80 9.01
CA VAL A 76 4.84 12.18 10.14
C VAL A 76 5.53 11.94 11.49
N PRO A 77 5.04 12.55 12.60
CA PRO A 77 5.58 12.30 13.93
C PRO A 77 5.61 10.80 14.27
N GLU A 78 6.69 10.34 14.92
CA GLU A 78 6.95 8.92 15.20
C GLU A 78 5.76 8.19 15.83
N ARG A 79 5.10 8.82 16.81
CA ARG A 79 3.92 8.26 17.46
C ARG A 79 2.82 7.95 16.43
N LEU A 80 2.55 8.88 15.52
CA LEU A 80 1.54 8.69 14.49
C LEU A 80 2.00 7.64 13.47
N GLY A 81 3.26 7.71 13.04
CA GLY A 81 3.82 6.71 12.14
C GLY A 81 3.66 5.30 12.70
N ALA A 82 3.88 5.12 14.00
CA ALA A 82 3.66 3.86 14.71
C ALA A 82 2.19 3.42 14.73
N GLU A 83 1.23 4.34 14.91
CA GLU A 83 -0.21 4.03 14.85
C GLU A 83 -0.62 3.57 13.45
N ILE A 84 -0.13 4.24 12.40
CA ILE A 84 -0.40 3.88 11.00
C ILE A 84 0.25 2.51 10.68
N GLN A 85 1.50 2.30 11.06
CA GLN A 85 2.18 1.01 10.87
C GLN A 85 1.48 -0.12 11.62
N SER A 86 1.00 0.13 12.85
CA SER A 86 0.23 -0.86 13.61
C SER A 86 -1.09 -1.22 12.91
N PHE A 87 -1.74 -0.28 12.23
CA PHE A 87 -2.92 -0.56 11.42
C PHE A 87 -2.59 -1.35 10.16
N LEU A 88 -1.47 -1.03 9.50
CA LEU A 88 -1.04 -1.66 8.25
C LEU A 88 -0.46 -3.06 8.45
N ALA A 89 0.19 -3.33 9.58
CA ALA A 89 0.84 -4.61 9.86
C ALA A 89 0.00 -5.87 9.52
N PRO A 90 -1.27 -6.00 9.96
CA PRO A 90 -2.09 -7.15 9.58
C PRO A 90 -2.43 -7.20 8.08
N VAL A 91 -2.56 -6.05 7.42
CA VAL A 91 -2.84 -5.95 5.98
C VAL A 91 -1.59 -6.35 5.18
N ASP A 92 -0.42 -5.88 5.60
CA ASP A 92 0.88 -6.21 4.99
C ASP A 92 1.22 -7.70 5.19
N ALA A 93 0.93 -8.27 6.36
CA ALA A 93 1.09 -9.71 6.60
C ALA A 93 0.26 -10.54 5.61
N GLU A 94 -0.99 -10.15 5.38
CA GLU A 94 -1.84 -10.84 4.42
C GLU A 94 -1.36 -10.63 2.97
N PHE A 95 -0.90 -9.44 2.60
CA PHE A 95 -0.26 -9.22 1.31
C PHE A 95 0.87 -10.24 1.08
N HIS A 96 1.74 -10.45 2.07
CA HIS A 96 2.81 -11.44 1.99
C HIS A 96 2.28 -12.87 1.84
N GLU A 97 1.22 -13.25 2.55
CA GLU A 97 0.60 -14.57 2.42
C GLU A 97 -0.02 -14.81 1.05
N ARG A 98 -0.61 -13.78 0.44
CA ARG A 98 -1.34 -13.88 -0.84
C ARG A 98 -0.48 -13.66 -2.07
N THR A 99 0.78 -13.32 -1.88
CA THR A 99 1.74 -13.10 -2.97
C THR A 99 2.92 -14.07 -2.89
N ALA A 100 3.51 -14.37 -4.03
CA ALA A 100 4.72 -15.19 -4.15
C ALA A 100 5.91 -14.31 -4.56
N PRO A 101 7.14 -14.66 -4.17
CA PRO A 101 8.32 -13.97 -4.67
C PRO A 101 8.47 -14.14 -6.18
N GLN A 102 9.12 -13.17 -6.81
CA GLN A 102 9.58 -13.19 -8.20
C GLN A 102 11.02 -12.64 -8.28
N GLU A 103 11.71 -12.92 -9.37
CA GLU A 103 13.12 -12.55 -9.55
C GLU A 103 13.30 -11.09 -9.94
N GLU A 104 12.40 -10.58 -10.79
CA GLU A 104 12.43 -9.22 -11.29
C GLU A 104 11.44 -8.33 -10.53
N PRO A 105 11.75 -7.02 -10.35
CA PRO A 105 10.80 -6.09 -9.78
C PRO A 105 9.61 -5.87 -10.75
N LEU A 106 8.47 -5.40 -10.22
CA LEU A 106 7.31 -5.06 -11.04
C LEU A 106 7.64 -3.93 -12.01
N SER A 107 8.28 -2.88 -11.48
CA SER A 107 8.74 -1.68 -12.19
C SER A 107 10.27 -1.56 -12.17
N GLU A 108 10.82 -0.90 -13.19
CA GLU A 108 12.22 -0.49 -13.16
C GLU A 108 12.37 0.68 -12.17
N PRO A 109 13.30 0.60 -11.20
CA PRO A 109 13.52 1.69 -10.27
C PRO A 109 14.05 2.92 -11.01
N LEU A 110 13.64 4.11 -10.55
CA LEU A 110 14.22 5.36 -11.01
C LEU A 110 15.70 5.44 -10.59
N ALA A 111 16.48 6.23 -11.33
CA ALA A 111 17.92 6.35 -11.10
C ALA A 111 18.23 6.80 -9.65
N GLY A 112 18.88 5.93 -8.89
CA GLY A 112 19.26 6.17 -7.49
C GLY A 112 18.26 5.63 -6.46
N GLU A 113 17.14 5.06 -6.89
CA GLU A 113 16.16 4.42 -6.01
C GLU A 113 16.39 2.91 -5.92
N PHE A 114 16.08 2.34 -4.75
CA PHE A 114 16.07 0.89 -4.56
C PHE A 114 14.60 0.42 -4.51
N PRO A 115 14.21 -0.56 -5.34
CA PRO A 115 12.86 -1.08 -5.32
C PRO A 115 12.55 -1.72 -3.97
N SER A 116 11.35 -1.48 -3.46
CA SER A 116 10.92 -2.10 -2.19
C SER A 116 10.83 -3.62 -2.33
N LEU A 117 10.90 -4.35 -1.21
CA LEU A 117 10.72 -5.81 -1.23
C LEU A 117 9.35 -6.25 -1.78
N ARG A 118 8.36 -5.35 -1.82
CA ARG A 118 7.03 -5.63 -2.40
C ARG A 118 7.07 -5.68 -3.92
N GLN A 119 7.98 -4.93 -4.55
CA GLN A 119 8.20 -4.94 -6.00
C GLN A 119 8.65 -6.33 -6.49
N PHE A 120 9.26 -7.14 -5.64
CA PHE A 120 9.69 -8.51 -5.97
C PHE A 120 8.62 -9.55 -5.65
N ARG A 121 7.34 -9.19 -5.74
CA ARG A 121 6.24 -10.10 -5.47
C ARG A 121 5.18 -10.04 -6.56
N ARG A 122 4.51 -11.17 -6.77
CA ARG A 122 3.37 -11.31 -7.67
C ARG A 122 2.19 -11.98 -6.95
N PRO A 123 0.93 -11.70 -7.33
CA PRO A 123 -0.23 -12.40 -6.82
C PRO A 123 -0.10 -13.91 -6.99
N LYS A 124 -0.52 -14.69 -5.98
CA LYS A 124 -0.74 -16.12 -6.14
C LYS A 124 -2.01 -16.34 -6.95
N LEU A 125 -1.95 -17.21 -7.95
CA LEU A 125 -3.13 -17.64 -8.69
C LEU A 125 -4.00 -18.51 -7.77
N LEU A 126 -5.29 -18.20 -7.67
CA LEU A 126 -6.21 -18.94 -6.79
C LEU A 126 -7.12 -19.88 -7.57
N ALA A 127 -7.38 -19.62 -8.85
CA ALA A 127 -8.21 -20.45 -9.72
C ALA A 127 -7.64 -20.60 -11.15
N PRO A 128 -8.03 -21.66 -11.90
CA PRO A 128 -7.65 -21.82 -13.31
C PRO A 128 -8.14 -20.68 -14.22
N ALA A 129 -9.23 -20.00 -13.87
CA ALA A 129 -9.73 -18.83 -14.59
C ALA A 129 -8.77 -17.62 -14.52
N ASP A 130 -7.83 -17.63 -13.56
CA ASP A 130 -6.81 -16.57 -13.42
C ASP A 130 -5.63 -16.77 -14.40
N GLN A 131 -5.65 -17.82 -15.24
CA GLN A 131 -4.58 -18.09 -16.21
C GLN A 131 -4.46 -17.03 -17.31
N ASP A 132 -5.58 -16.42 -17.71
CA ASP A 132 -5.57 -15.30 -18.67
C ASP A 132 -4.92 -14.06 -18.07
N VAL A 133 -5.15 -13.82 -16.77
CA VAL A 133 -4.45 -12.77 -16.02
C VAL A 133 -2.97 -13.13 -15.93
N ALA A 134 -2.61 -14.39 -15.62
CA ALA A 134 -1.23 -14.90 -15.56
C ALA A 134 -0.41 -14.64 -16.83
N ALA A 135 -1.05 -14.51 -18.01
CA ALA A 135 -0.37 -14.15 -19.25
C ALA A 135 0.20 -12.72 -19.21
N THR A 136 -0.42 -11.81 -18.47
CA THR A 136 0.09 -10.44 -18.24
C THR A 136 1.24 -10.37 -17.23
N TRP A 137 1.55 -11.51 -16.58
CA TRP A 137 2.60 -11.66 -15.57
C TRP A 137 3.85 -12.38 -16.09
N ARG A 138 3.87 -12.74 -17.39
CA ARG A 138 5.05 -13.27 -18.09
C ARG A 138 5.83 -12.14 -18.73
#